data_AF-A0A6I2G2L8-F1
#
_entry.id   AF-A0A6I2G2L8-F1
#
_cell.length_a   1.000
_cell.length_b   1.000
_cell.length_c   1.000
_cell.angle_alpha   90.00
_cell.angle_beta   90.00
_cell.angle_gamma   90.00
#
_symmetry.space_group_name_H-M   'P 1'
#
loop_
_entity.id
_entity.type
_entity.pdbx_description
1 polymer ?
#
loop_
_entity_poly.entity_id
_entity_poly.type
_entity_poly.pdbx_seq_one_letter_code
_entity_poly.pdbx_strand_id
1 'polypeptide(L)'
;MVDVLTNGNITLRNLRNQQYLGYETDPQLNMHVGSFPEAREWSIYPSAQPFTFHIVVPGGPIDGIELALDNSLLRIFPPRLALRPLEVSVVQQAWRFQFHE
;
A
#
# COMPACT_ATOMS: atom_id res chain seq x y z
N MET A 1 3.84 0.50 12.40
CA MET A 1 5.27 0.15 12.34
C MET A 1 5.59 -0.25 10.92
N VAL A 2 6.77 0.14 10.46
CA VAL A 2 7.26 -0.15 9.12
C VAL A 2 8.53 -0.96 9.32
N ASP A 3 8.57 -2.18 8.80
CA ASP A 3 9.75 -3.04 8.88
C ASP A 3 10.32 -3.22 7.48
N VAL A 4 11.60 -2.94 7.29
CA VAL A 4 12.31 -3.10 6.02
C VAL A 4 12.84 -4.53 5.92
N LEU A 5 12.57 -5.19 4.81
CA LEU A 5 13.01 -6.54 4.50
C LEU A 5 14.37 -6.53 3.79
N THR A 6 15.04 -7.68 3.74
CA THR A 6 16.37 -7.82 3.12
C THR A 6 16.36 -7.54 1.61
N ASN A 7 15.20 -7.68 0.94
CA ASN A 7 15.00 -7.37 -0.46
C ASN A 7 14.64 -5.90 -0.74
N GLY A 8 14.60 -5.05 0.29
CA GLY A 8 14.22 -3.62 0.18
C GLY A 8 12.72 -3.35 0.16
N ASN A 9 11.87 -4.39 0.14
CA ASN A 9 10.44 -4.23 0.40
C ASN A 9 10.19 -3.93 1.87
N ILE A 10 8.96 -3.55 2.18
CA ILE A 10 8.51 -3.28 3.54
C ILE A 10 7.32 -4.14 3.92
N THR A 11 7.11 -4.28 5.23
CA THR A 11 5.82 -4.68 5.79
C THR A 11 5.26 -3.53 6.62
N LEU A 12 3.94 -3.41 6.64
CA LEU A 12 3.23 -2.35 7.36
C LEU A 12 2.36 -3.00 8.44
N ARG A 13 2.75 -2.85 9.71
CA ARG A 13 2.03 -3.42 10.85
C ARG A 13 1.27 -2.34 11.61
N ASN A 14 -0.02 -2.56 11.83
CA ASN A 14 -0.81 -1.76 12.73
C ASN A 14 -0.55 -2.20 14.17
N LEU A 15 -0.05 -1.28 15.00
CA LEU A 15 0.35 -1.58 16.39
C LEU A 15 -0.85 -1.72 17.34
N ARG A 16 -2.03 -1.24 16.98
CA ARG A 16 -3.22 -1.33 17.82
C ARG A 16 -3.84 -2.73 17.79
N ASN A 17 -3.94 -3.33 16.61
CA ASN A 17 -4.53 -4.67 16.42
C ASN A 17 -3.47 -5.75 16.10
N GLN A 18 -2.19 -5.36 16.01
CA GLN A 18 -1.05 -6.25 15.73
C GLN A 18 -1.09 -6.96 14.38
N GLN A 19 -1.99 -6.52 13.48
CA GLN A 19 -2.18 -7.07 12.13
C GLN A 19 -1.41 -6.26 11.08
N TYR A 20 -1.19 -6.86 9.91
CA TYR A 20 -0.49 -6.27 8.79
C TYR A 20 -1.46 -5.72 7.75
N LEU A 21 -1.05 -4.62 7.10
CA LEU A 21 -1.73 -4.10 5.92
C LEU A 21 -1.50 -5.06 4.76
N GLY A 22 -2.57 -5.56 4.18
CA GLY A 22 -2.49 -6.56 3.12
C GLY A 22 -3.80 -6.73 2.37
N TYR A 23 -3.84 -7.80 1.59
CA TYR A 23 -4.97 -8.22 0.78
C TYR A 23 -5.03 -9.76 0.75
N GLU A 24 -6.21 -10.30 0.45
CA GLU A 24 -6.58 -11.68 0.77
C GLU A 24 -5.94 -12.72 -0.17
N THR A 25 -5.92 -12.46 -1.47
CA THR A 25 -5.48 -13.42 -2.50
C THR A 25 -4.45 -12.80 -3.45
N ASP A 26 -4.29 -13.37 -4.65
CA ASP A 26 -3.50 -12.74 -5.70
C ASP A 26 -3.98 -11.31 -5.96
N PRO A 27 -3.06 -10.34 -6.06
CA PRO A 27 -3.39 -8.93 -6.19
C PRO A 27 -4.19 -8.66 -7.47
N GLN A 28 -5.36 -8.03 -7.34
CA GLN A 28 -6.22 -7.68 -8.47
C GLN A 28 -6.68 -6.22 -8.36
N LEU A 29 -7.04 -5.63 -9.49
CA LEU A 29 -7.61 -4.29 -9.56
C LEU A 29 -8.84 -4.17 -8.64
N ASN A 30 -8.90 -3.10 -7.86
CA ASN A 30 -9.94 -2.80 -6.86
C ASN A 30 -10.04 -3.77 -5.68
N MET A 31 -9.10 -4.71 -5.54
CA MET A 31 -9.07 -5.61 -4.39
C MET A 31 -8.99 -4.81 -3.09
N HIS A 32 -9.79 -5.18 -2.10
CA HIS A 32 -9.80 -4.52 -0.80
C HIS A 32 -8.44 -4.70 -0.10
N VAL A 33 -7.93 -3.60 0.44
CA VAL A 33 -6.77 -3.61 1.35
C VAL A 33 -7.24 -3.38 2.77
N GLY A 34 -6.83 -4.27 3.67
CA GLY A 34 -7.31 -4.33 5.05
C GLY A 34 -6.23 -4.81 6.02
N SER A 35 -6.67 -5.24 7.21
CA SER A 35 -5.80 -5.81 8.24
C SER A 35 -5.87 -7.33 8.23
N PHE A 36 -4.71 -7.98 8.11
CA PHE A 36 -4.56 -9.43 8.01
C PHE A 36 -3.54 -9.95 9.04
N PRO A 37 -3.67 -11.20 9.51
CA PRO A 37 -2.73 -11.77 10.48
C PRO A 37 -1.32 -12.00 9.90
N GLU A 38 -1.25 -12.30 8.60
CA GLU A 38 0.00 -12.59 7.88
C GLU A 38 0.61 -11.32 7.30
N ALA A 39 1.94 -11.23 7.35
CA ALA A 39 2.67 -10.11 6.78
C ALA A 39 2.59 -10.12 5.25
N ARG A 40 2.30 -8.97 4.66
CA ARG A 40 2.32 -8.77 3.21
C ARG A 40 3.43 -7.79 2.85
N GLU A 41 4.23 -8.16 1.85
CA GLU A 41 5.28 -7.31 1.32
C GLU A 41 4.72 -6.20 0.43
N TRP A 42 5.36 -5.04 0.50
CA TRP A 42 5.09 -3.89 -0.36
C TRP A 42 6.40 -3.31 -0.87
N SER A 43 6.46 -2.95 -2.14
CA SER A 43 7.52 -2.09 -2.68
C SER A 43 7.19 -0.62 -2.40
N ILE A 44 8.22 0.22 -2.29
CA ILE A 44 8.05 1.66 -2.07
C ILE A 44 8.71 2.46 -3.18
N TYR A 45 7.96 3.32 -3.85
CA TYR A 45 8.50 4.25 -4.83
C TYR A 45 8.45 5.68 -4.27
N PRO A 46 9.58 6.41 -4.27
CA PRO A 46 9.60 7.79 -3.80
C PRO A 46 8.71 8.65 -4.70
N SER A 47 7.92 9.55 -4.09
CA SER A 47 7.21 10.59 -4.84
C SER A 47 8.07 11.86 -4.90
N ALA A 48 7.62 12.86 -5.68
CA ALA A 48 8.28 14.17 -5.76
C ALA A 48 8.26 14.94 -4.42
N GLN A 49 7.39 14.59 -3.47
CA GLN A 49 7.31 15.25 -2.16
C GLN A 49 8.16 14.53 -1.10
N PRO A 50 8.87 15.26 -0.22
CA PRO A 50 9.66 14.66 0.85
C PRO A 50 8.83 13.75 1.77
N PHE A 51 9.40 12.61 2.15
CA PHE A 51 8.78 11.61 3.05
C PHE A 51 7.41 11.10 2.57
N THR A 52 7.17 11.11 1.27
CA THR A 52 5.98 10.52 0.66
C THR A 52 6.36 9.43 -0.33
N PHE A 53 5.60 8.35 -0.33
CA PHE A 53 5.92 7.16 -1.11
C PHE A 53 4.64 6.56 -1.69
N HIS A 54 4.71 6.09 -2.93
CA HIS A 54 3.73 5.15 -3.46
C HIS A 54 4.04 3.78 -2.85
N ILE A 55 3.01 3.13 -2.31
CA ILE A 55 3.12 1.78 -1.72
C ILE A 55 2.56 0.83 -2.76
N VAL A 56 3.42 -0.03 -3.34
CA VAL A 56 3.17 -0.76 -4.58
C VAL A 56 3.24 -2.26 -4.34
N VAL A 57 2.40 -3.02 -5.03
CA VAL A 57 2.45 -4.48 -5.02
C VAL A 57 3.78 -4.94 -5.64
N PRO A 58 4.58 -5.78 -4.97
CA PRO A 58 5.86 -6.23 -5.49
C PRO A 58 5.69 -7.23 -6.64
N GLY A 59 6.72 -7.36 -7.49
CA GLY A 59 6.77 -8.36 -8.56
C GLY A 59 6.44 -7.84 -9.96
N GLY A 60 6.22 -6.53 -10.11
CA GLY A 60 5.96 -5.89 -11.41
C GLY A 60 4.53 -6.10 -11.89
N PRO A 61 4.20 -5.62 -13.09
CA PRO A 61 2.81 -5.39 -13.49
C PRO A 61 1.99 -6.69 -13.56
N ILE A 62 0.82 -6.66 -12.93
CA ILE A 62 -0.20 -7.72 -13.03
C ILE A 62 -1.14 -7.32 -14.16
N ASP A 63 -1.27 -8.19 -15.16
CA ASP A 63 -2.01 -7.90 -16.40
C ASP A 63 -1.56 -6.59 -17.09
N GLY A 64 -0.26 -6.28 -17.03
CA GLY A 64 0.33 -5.10 -17.65
C GLY A 64 0.19 -3.80 -16.82
N ILE A 65 -0.34 -3.88 -15.60
CA ILE A 65 -0.56 -2.72 -14.73
C ILE A 65 0.09 -2.95 -13.36
N GLU A 66 0.91 -2.01 -12.90
CA GLU A 66 1.36 -2.00 -11.51
C GLU A 66 0.24 -1.50 -10.60
N LEU A 67 0.04 -2.19 -9.47
CA LEU A 67 -1.01 -1.86 -8.52
C LEU A 67 -0.42 -1.21 -7.27
N ALA A 68 -1.04 -0.13 -6.82
CA ALA A 68 -0.66 0.64 -5.66
C ALA A 68 -1.79 0.69 -4.62
N LEU A 69 -1.42 0.93 -3.36
CA LEU A 69 -2.32 1.24 -2.27
C LEU A 69 -2.94 2.63 -2.47
N ASP A 70 -4.26 2.68 -2.53
CA ASP A 70 -5.00 3.94 -2.62
C ASP A 70 -6.39 3.82 -1.99
N ASN A 71 -7.13 4.92 -1.95
CA ASN A 71 -8.53 4.93 -1.59
C ASN A 71 -9.37 4.22 -2.66
N SER A 72 -10.34 3.43 -2.20
CA SER A 72 -11.38 2.88 -3.05
C SER A 72 -12.22 4.00 -3.67
N LEU A 73 -12.59 3.86 -4.94
CA LEU A 73 -13.51 4.79 -5.60
C LEU A 73 -14.96 4.66 -5.12
N LEU A 74 -15.27 3.60 -4.36
CA LEU A 74 -16.59 3.43 -3.78
C LEU A 74 -16.84 4.53 -2.74
N ARG A 75 -17.93 5.27 -2.92
CA ARG A 75 -18.35 6.36 -2.01
C ARG A 75 -19.04 5.79 -0.77
N ILE A 76 -18.30 5.03 0.03
CA ILE A 76 -18.73 4.45 1.30
C ILE A 76 -17.99 5.13 2.46
N PHE A 77 -18.67 5.24 3.60
CA PHE A 77 -18.07 5.83 4.81
C PHE A 77 -17.96 4.78 5.93
N PRO A 78 -16.79 4.65 6.58
CA PRO A 78 -15.54 5.32 6.27
C PRO A 78 -14.96 4.87 4.89
N PRO A 79 -14.15 5.72 4.22
CA PRO A 79 -13.45 5.32 3.00
C PRO A 79 -12.62 4.07 3.24
N ARG A 80 -12.65 3.14 2.29
CA ARG A 80 -11.85 1.91 2.35
C ARG A 80 -10.63 2.04 1.45
N LEU A 81 -9.58 1.29 1.79
CA LEU A 81 -8.41 1.15 0.93
C LEU A 81 -8.61 0.02 -0.08
N ALA A 82 -7.99 0.17 -1.24
CA ALA A 82 -8.00 -0.81 -2.31
C ALA A 82 -6.69 -0.76 -3.12
N LEU A 83 -6.46 -1.82 -3.90
CA LEU A 83 -5.46 -1.81 -4.95
C LEU A 83 -5.98 -1.05 -6.17
N ARG A 84 -5.22 -0.05 -6.63
CA ARG A 84 -5.56 0.81 -7.77
C ARG A 84 -4.38 0.87 -8.73
N PRO A 85 -4.58 1.21 -10.01
CA PRO A 85 -3.46 1.40 -10.93
C PRO A 85 -2.50 2.45 -10.36
N LEU A 86 -1.20 2.18 -10.44
CA LEU A 86 -0.20 3.14 -10.05
C LEU A 86 -0.25 4.35 -10.99
N GLU A 87 -0.50 5.53 -10.42
CA GLU A 87 -0.52 6.81 -11.12
C GLU A 87 0.48 7.74 -10.42
N VAL A 88 1.76 7.66 -10.79
CA VAL A 88 2.85 8.44 -10.15
C VAL A 88 2.68 9.96 -10.23
N SER A 89 1.87 10.45 -11.19
CA SER A 89 1.52 11.86 -11.31
C SER A 89 0.44 12.31 -10.31
N VAL A 90 -0.29 11.37 -9.69
CA VAL A 90 -1.37 11.64 -8.73
C VAL A 90 -0.77 11.69 -7.33
N VAL A 91 -0.53 12.91 -6.85
CA VAL A 91 0.06 13.18 -5.53
C VAL A 91 -0.74 12.53 -4.39
N GLN A 92 -2.06 12.45 -4.53
CA GLN A 92 -2.95 11.88 -3.53
C GLN A 92 -2.76 10.37 -3.33
N GLN A 93 -2.13 9.68 -4.29
CA GLN A 93 -1.81 8.26 -4.19
C GLN A 93 -0.49 8.01 -3.44
N ALA A 94 0.30 9.06 -3.18
CA ALA A 94 1.49 8.98 -2.36
C ALA A 94 1.15 9.17 -0.87
N TRP A 95 1.63 8.26 -0.02
CA TRP A 95 1.38 8.26 1.41
C TRP A 95 2.52 8.94 2.15
N ARG A 96 2.20 9.90 3.03
CA ARG A 96 3.20 10.57 3.89
C ARG A 96 3.52 9.72 5.11
N PHE A 97 4.80 9.45 5.32
CA PHE A 97 5.30 8.77 6.51
C PHE A 97 5.76 9.82 7.51
N GLN A 98 5.30 9.70 8.75
CA GLN A 98 5.69 10.59 9.85
C GLN A 98 6.28 9.75 10.96
N PHE A 99 7.44 10.17 11.44
CA PHE A 99 8.04 9.59 12.64
C PHE A 99 7.19 9.99 13.84
N HIS A 100 6.92 9.03 14.71
CA HIS A 100 6.30 9.27 16.01
C HIS A 100 7.31 8.79 17.05
N GLU A 101 7.71 9.71 17.94
CA GLU A 101 8.61 9.43 19.07
C GLU A 101 7.88 8.68 20.19
#